data_AF-A0A8T3Q4H3-F1
#
_entry.id   AF-A0A8T3Q4H3-F1
#
_cell.length_a   1.000
_cell.length_b   1.000
_cell.length_c   1.000
_cell.angle_alpha   90.00
_cell.angle_beta   90.00
_cell.angle_gamma   90.00
#
_symmetry.space_group_name_H-M   'P 1'
#
loop_
_entity.id
_entity.type
_entity.pdbx_description
1 polymer ?
#
loop_
_entity_poly.entity_id
_entity_poly.type
_entity_poly.pdbx_seq_one_letter_code
_entity_poly.pdbx_strand_id
1 'polypeptide(L)' 'MAQKIVSKRSSKMNLSRHQVALFQKIIFVGSQMAGLINQANGQSVLPKMATRYAQKWSDLMVQLAKTLL' A
#
# COMPACT_ATOMS: atom_id res chain seq x y z
N MET A 1 -9.66 7.80 -5.85
CA MET A 1 -8.42 8.23 -6.54
C MET A 1 -7.54 7.03 -6.95
N ALA A 2 -7.24 6.09 -6.05
CA ALA A 2 -6.44 4.89 -6.35
C ALA A 2 -7.00 4.01 -7.49
N GLN A 3 -8.33 3.81 -7.57
CA GLN A 3 -8.95 3.04 -8.66
C GLN A 3 -8.66 3.61 -10.06
N LYS A 4 -8.67 4.94 -10.25
CA LYS A 4 -8.39 5.58 -11.56
C LYS A 4 -6.92 5.42 -12.00
N ILE A 5 -5.99 5.36 -11.05
CA ILE A 5 -4.56 5.17 -11.34
C ILE A 5 -4.30 3.71 -11.70
N VAL A 6 -4.90 2.78 -10.94
CA VAL A 6 -4.69 1.35 -11.13
C VAL A 6 -5.38 0.85 -12.41
N SER A 7 -6.58 1.33 -12.75
CA SER A 7 -7.27 0.92 -13.99
C SER A 7 -6.54 1.33 -15.26
N LYS A 8 -5.89 2.51 -15.28
CA LYS A 8 -5.11 2.98 -16.44
C LYS A 8 -3.77 2.26 -16.63
N ARG A 9 -3.21 1.65 -15.58
CA ARG A 9 -1.93 0.92 -15.64
C ARG A 9 -2.09 -0.60 -15.68
N SER A 10 -3.21 -1.16 -15.20
CA SER A 10 -3.44 -2.61 -15.24
C SER A 10 -3.52 -3.17 -16.66
N SER A 11 -4.04 -2.39 -17.63
CA SER A 11 -4.05 -2.77 -19.05
C SER A 11 -2.67 -2.77 -19.70
N LYS A 12 -1.72 -1.98 -19.17
CA LYS A 12 -0.31 -1.97 -19.62
C LYS A 12 0.55 -3.02 -18.92
N MET A 13 0.14 -3.50 -17.75
CA MET A 13 0.90 -4.46 -16.93
C MET A 13 0.33 -5.89 -16.95
N ASN A 14 -0.73 -6.17 -17.72
CA ASN A 14 -1.43 -7.46 -17.74
C ASN A 14 -1.73 -8.04 -16.35
N LEU A 15 -2.07 -7.17 -15.39
CA LEU A 15 -2.31 -7.60 -14.01
C LEU A 15 -3.67 -8.30 -13.89
N SER A 16 -3.69 -9.43 -13.20
CA SER A 16 -4.93 -10.11 -12.84
C SER A 16 -5.80 -9.23 -11.93
N ARG A 17 -7.11 -9.49 -11.89
CA ARG A 17 -8.03 -8.80 -10.97
C ARG A 17 -7.56 -8.89 -9.50
N HIS A 18 -6.94 -10.01 -9.14
CA HIS A 18 -6.38 -10.24 -7.81
C HIS A 18 -5.16 -9.33 -7.54
N GLN A 19 -4.20 -9.26 -8.48
CA GLN A 19 -3.03 -8.38 -8.36
C GLN A 19 -3.45 -6.90 -8.32
N VAL A 20 -4.44 -6.50 -9.11
CA VAL A 20 -5.03 -5.15 -9.07
C VAL A 20 -5.60 -4.83 -7.69
N ALA A 21 -6.33 -5.76 -7.08
CA ALA A 21 -6.88 -5.58 -5.74
C ALA A 21 -5.79 -5.49 -4.66
N LEU A 22 -4.72 -6.30 -4.77
CA LEU A 22 -3.55 -6.22 -3.89
C LEU A 22 -2.86 -4.85 -4.02
N PHE A 23 -2.62 -4.38 -5.24
CA PHE A 23 -2.04 -3.06 -5.49
C PHE A 23 -2.87 -1.93 -4.88
N GLN A 24 -4.20 -1.97 -5.04
CA GLN A 24 -5.08 -0.96 -4.42
C GLN A 24 -4.97 -0.97 -2.89
N LYS A 25 -4.89 -2.16 -2.27
CA LYS A 25 -4.70 -2.29 -0.82
C LYS A 25 -3.34 -1.76 -0.37
N ILE A 26 -2.27 -2.07 -1.11
CA ILE A 26 -0.90 -1.55 -0.84
C ILE A 26 -0.90 -0.03 -0.85
N ILE A 27 -1.46 0.59 -1.89
CA ILE A 27 -1.53 2.05 -2.02
C ILE A 27 -2.33 2.66 -0.86
N PHE A 28 -3.48 2.06 -0.54
CA PHE A 28 -4.32 2.57 0.55
C PHE A 28 -3.62 2.49 1.91
N VAL A 29 -3.08 1.33 2.27
CA VAL A 29 -2.35 1.14 3.54
C VAL A 29 -1.13 2.05 3.61
N GLY A 30 -0.37 2.18 2.52
CA GLY A 30 0.77 3.10 2.44
C GLY A 30 0.38 4.56 2.65
N SER A 31 -0.76 5.01 2.10
CA SER A 31 -1.25 6.38 2.31
C SER A 31 -1.66 6.66 3.76
N GLN A 32 -2.27 5.68 4.46
CA GLN A 32 -2.63 5.81 5.88
C GLN A 32 -1.37 5.89 6.75
N MET A 33 -0.38 5.04 6.46
CA MET A 33 0.94 5.09 7.11
C MET A 33 1.62 6.45 6.91
N ALA A 34 1.70 6.93 5.66
CA ALA A 34 2.32 8.21 5.34
C ALA A 34 1.62 9.38 6.03
N GLY A 35 0.28 9.37 6.11
CA GLY A 35 -0.49 10.37 6.84
C GLY A 35 -0.12 10.43 8.33
N LEU A 36 0.00 9.27 8.97
CA LEU A 36 0.40 9.18 10.38
C LEU A 36 1.86 9.60 10.61
N ILE A 37 2.76 9.23 9.70
CA ILE A 37 4.17 9.66 9.77
C ILE A 37 4.27 11.19 9.63
N ASN A 38 3.53 11.78 8.69
CA ASN A 38 3.52 13.23 8.50
C ASN A 38 2.93 13.97 9.71
N GLN A 39 1.91 13.41 10.36
CA GLN A 39 1.36 13.96 11.62
C GLN A 39 2.33 13.82 12.80
N ALA A 40 3.12 12.75 12.80
CA ALA A 40 4.17 12.51 13.79
C ALA A 40 5.45 13.30 13.51
N ASN A 41 5.55 13.98 12.37
CA ASN A 41 6.75 14.72 11.99
C ASN A 41 6.89 15.94 12.92
N GLY A 42 7.89 15.90 13.81
CA GLY A 42 8.05 16.84 14.93
C GLY A 42 7.72 16.23 16.31
N GLN A 43 7.26 14.98 16.37
CA GLN A 43 7.10 14.21 17.61
C GLN A 43 8.26 13.22 17.75
N SER A 44 8.83 13.06 18.95
CA SER A 44 9.96 12.15 19.20
C SER A 44 9.61 10.66 19.08
N VAL A 45 8.32 10.32 19.00
CA VAL A 45 7.84 8.94 19.00
C VAL A 45 6.87 8.73 17.85
N LEU A 46 7.13 7.72 17.03
CA LEU A 46 6.21 7.29 15.99
C LEU A 46 4.93 6.67 16.59
N PRO A 47 3.74 7.01 16.08
CA PRO A 47 2.50 6.41 16.52
C PRO A 47 2.52 4.89 16.31
N LYS A 48 2.11 4.11 17.32
CA LYS A 48 1.97 2.63 17.21
C LYS A 48 1.14 2.20 15.99
N MET A 49 0.18 3.04 15.58
CA MET A 49 -0.62 2.82 14.37
C MET A 49 0.21 2.86 13.08
N ALA A 50 1.19 3.77 12.97
CA ALA A 50 2.07 3.87 11.81
C ALA A 50 2.89 2.57 11.65
N THR A 51 3.43 2.05 12.75
CA THR A 51 4.13 0.75 12.77
C THR A 51 3.22 -0.40 12.33
N ARG A 52 1.96 -0.42 12.80
CA ARG A 52 0.99 -1.45 12.40
C ARG A 52 0.66 -1.38 10.90
N TYR A 53 0.50 -0.18 10.35
CA TYR A 53 0.29 -0.03 8.90
C TYR A 53 1.54 -0.38 8.10
N ALA A 54 2.75 -0.11 8.61
CA ALA A 54 4.01 -0.54 7.98
C ALA A 54 4.11 -2.07 7.89
N GLN A 55 3.78 -2.77 8.99
CA GLN A 55 3.74 -4.24 9.01
C GLN A 55 2.77 -4.77 7.96
N LYS A 56 1.54 -4.24 7.97
CA LYS A 56 0.49 -4.65 7.01
C LYS A 56 0.86 -4.34 5.57
N TRP A 57 1.56 -3.22 5.33
CA TRP A 57 2.06 -2.85 4.00
C TRP A 57 3.10 -3.86 3.53
N SER A 58 4.05 -4.22 4.40
CA SER A 58 5.07 -5.24 4.12
C SER A 58 4.44 -6.60 3.74
N ASP A 59 3.46 -7.07 4.52
CA ASP A 59 2.77 -8.33 4.25
C ASP A 59 2.07 -8.33 2.88
N LEU A 60 1.44 -7.21 2.51
CA LEU A 60 0.80 -7.05 1.21
C LEU A 60 1.80 -7.00 0.05
N MET A 61 2.96 -6.38 0.25
CA MET A 61 4.05 -6.38 -0.75
C MET A 61 4.60 -7.80 -0.97
N VAL A 62 4.77 -8.58 0.09
CA VAL A 62 5.19 -10.00 -0.02
C VAL A 62 4.12 -10.83 -0.73
N GLN A 63 2.83 -10.63 -0.42
CA GLN A 63 1.73 -11.30 -1.14
C GLN A 63 1.74 -10.96 -2.63
N LEU A 64 1.93 -9.68 -2.98
CA LEU A 64 2.03 -9.28 -4.37
C LEU A 64 3.24 -9.93 -5.06
N ALA A 65 4.41 -9.94 -4.40
CA ALA A 65 5.61 -10.60 -4.95
C ALA A 65 5.38 -12.10 -5.22
N LYS A 66 4.70 -12.80 -4.30
CA LYS A 66 4.32 -14.22 -4.49
C LYS A 66 3.37 -14.44 -5.67
N THR A 67 2.58 -13.44 -6.06
CA THR A 67 1.69 -13.53 -7.23
C THR A 67 2.39 -13.21 -8.55
N LEU A 68 3.66 -12.81 -8.52
CA LEU A 68 4.47 -12.46 -9.70
C LEU A 68 5.55 -13.53 -10.01
N LEU A 69 5.82 -14.44 -9.06
CA LEU A 69 6.65 -15.64 -9.22
C LEU A 69 5.79 -16.82 -9.67
#